data_AF-A0A1V5KAZ3-F1
#
_entry.id   AF-A0A1V5KAZ3-F1
#
_cell.length_a   1.000
_cell.length_b   1.000
_cell.length_c   1.000
_cell.angle_alpha   90.00
_cell.angle_beta   90.00
_cell.angle_gamma   90.00
#
_symmetry.space_group_name_H-M   'P 1'
#
loop_
_entity.id
_entity.type
_entity.pdbx_description
1 polymer ?
#
loop_
_entity_poly.entity_id
_entity_poly.type
_entity_poly.pdbx_seq_one_letter_code
_entity_poly.pdbx_strand_id
1 'polypeptide(L)'
;MPDITSSLEYGRILRKQEKAREESDIWAAILALGDALAAAGITVPEIHIQKAQEALLRADVIEAGDLPDATLAAVATVGSARIWKPTMGQIFKNEPIIAEDGSTYICRQPHLAQAGWAPGTEGGRTLFRLIRSEPETGYLDFAWGEHVPFGSVRRDPTDDKLYTPIHPEGVTLYEPHYPNLVPSQYTEYTPEGGGEQGGGEEPEPAAHPKWSEVPDGYTFEPGTYFTDYSKTYHVLRQFTKQANWRPPALNGDFYEEATA
;
A
#
# COMPACT_ATOMS: atom_id res chain seq x y z
N MET A 1 -4.79 -20.93 -34.14
CA MET A 1 -4.48 -19.70 -33.38
C MET A 1 -3.13 -19.21 -33.83
N PRO A 2 -2.94 -17.92 -34.14
CA PRO A 2 -1.59 -17.40 -34.36
C PRO A 2 -0.78 -17.61 -33.09
N ASP A 3 0.45 -18.11 -33.23
CA ASP A 3 1.35 -18.34 -32.11
C ASP A 3 1.78 -16.99 -31.52
N ILE A 4 1.16 -16.62 -30.41
CA ILE A 4 1.28 -15.29 -29.80
C ILE A 4 2.71 -15.08 -29.23
N THR A 5 3.42 -16.17 -28.93
CA THR A 5 4.84 -16.17 -28.52
C THR A 5 5.81 -15.89 -29.68
N SER A 6 5.34 -15.94 -30.93
CA SER A 6 6.10 -15.64 -32.15
C SER A 6 5.84 -14.20 -32.68
N SER A 7 5.14 -13.36 -31.91
CA SER A 7 4.85 -11.99 -32.34
C SER A 7 6.09 -11.08 -32.27
N LEU A 8 6.24 -10.18 -33.25
CA LEU A 8 7.30 -9.15 -33.25
C LEU A 8 7.29 -8.30 -31.97
N GLU A 9 6.12 -8.11 -31.38
CA GLU A 9 5.95 -7.38 -30.13
C GLU A 9 6.52 -8.16 -28.95
N TYR A 10 6.25 -9.47 -28.83
CA TYR A 10 6.89 -10.32 -27.82
C TYR A 10 8.42 -10.24 -27.90
N GLY A 11 8.99 -10.42 -29.08
CA GLY A 11 10.44 -10.33 -29.28
C GLY A 11 11.01 -8.93 -29.00
N ARG A 12 10.21 -7.86 -29.10
CA ARG A 12 10.61 -6.50 -28.70
C ARG A 12 10.62 -6.35 -27.18
N ILE A 13 9.61 -6.87 -26.49
CA ILE A 13 9.50 -6.76 -25.03
C ILE A 13 10.55 -7.64 -24.35
N LEU A 14 10.76 -8.87 -24.82
CA LEU A 14 11.78 -9.77 -24.29
C LEU A 14 13.18 -9.16 -24.39
N ARG A 15 13.55 -8.62 -25.56
CA ARG A 15 14.86 -7.94 -25.72
C ARG A 15 15.04 -6.74 -24.80
N LYS A 16 13.96 -6.00 -24.51
CA LYS A 16 14.03 -4.91 -23.52
C LYS A 16 14.30 -5.45 -22.13
N GLN A 17 13.73 -6.60 -21.77
CA GLN A 17 13.93 -7.22 -20.47
C GLN A 17 15.34 -7.79 -20.34
N GLU A 18 15.82 -8.51 -21.34
CA GLU A 18 17.18 -9.04 -21.38
C GLU A 18 18.20 -7.90 -21.27
N LYS A 19 18.03 -6.83 -22.05
CA LYS A 19 18.89 -5.64 -21.98
C LYS A 19 18.87 -4.97 -20.61
N ALA A 20 17.68 -4.79 -20.02
CA ALA A 20 17.56 -4.21 -18.69
C ALA A 20 18.29 -5.04 -17.62
N ARG A 21 18.28 -6.37 -17.78
CA ARG A 21 19.01 -7.29 -16.90
C ARG A 21 20.53 -7.22 -17.09
N GLU A 22 20.99 -7.19 -18.34
CA GLU A 22 22.41 -7.03 -18.68
C GLU A 22 22.98 -5.69 -18.16
N GLU A 23 22.19 -4.62 -18.21
CA GLU A 23 22.59 -3.28 -17.76
C GLU A 23 22.21 -2.98 -16.30
N SER A 24 21.73 -3.96 -15.52
CA SER A 24 21.18 -3.75 -14.18
C SER A 24 22.14 -3.04 -13.23
N ASP A 25 23.42 -3.41 -13.20
CA ASP A 25 24.43 -2.76 -12.35
C ASP A 25 24.61 -1.27 -12.70
N ILE A 26 24.48 -0.90 -13.97
CA ILE A 26 24.56 0.50 -14.43
C ILE A 26 23.35 1.27 -13.94
N TRP A 27 22.15 0.70 -14.05
CA TRP A 27 20.92 1.32 -13.56
C TRP A 27 20.93 1.49 -12.05
N ALA A 28 21.42 0.50 -11.31
CA ALA A 28 21.60 0.57 -9.86
C ALA A 28 22.60 1.67 -9.48
N ALA A 29 23.71 1.81 -10.21
CA ALA A 29 24.68 2.88 -9.99
C ALA A 29 24.07 4.27 -10.26
N ILE A 30 23.20 4.41 -11.26
CA ILE A 30 22.49 5.67 -11.54
C ILE A 30 21.56 6.05 -10.39
N LEU A 31 20.82 5.11 -9.82
CA LEU A 31 19.98 5.38 -8.64
C LEU A 31 20.82 5.79 -7.43
N ALA A 32 21.87 5.03 -7.11
CA ALA A 32 22.75 5.35 -5.99
C ALA A 32 23.42 6.73 -6.14
N LEU A 33 23.81 7.10 -7.36
CA LEU A 33 24.32 8.44 -7.65
C LEU A 33 23.24 9.50 -7.49
N GLY A 34 22.01 9.23 -7.94
CA GLY A 34 20.85 10.10 -7.74
C GLY A 34 20.61 10.41 -6.27
N ASP A 35 20.61 9.38 -5.43
CA ASP A 35 20.43 9.51 -3.98
C ASP A 35 21.58 10.31 -3.33
N ALA A 36 22.82 10.04 -3.74
CA ALA A 36 23.99 10.77 -3.23
C ALA A 36 23.96 12.26 -3.62
N LEU A 37 23.54 12.58 -4.85
CA LEU A 37 23.38 13.96 -5.31
C LEU A 37 22.25 14.66 -4.57
N ALA A 38 21.11 14.00 -4.38
CA ALA A 38 20.00 14.54 -3.60
C ALA A 38 20.40 14.82 -2.14
N ALA A 39 21.15 13.90 -1.51
CA ALA A 39 21.70 14.09 -0.17
C ALA A 39 22.70 15.25 -0.08
N ALA A 40 23.40 15.57 -1.18
CA ALA A 40 24.26 16.74 -1.31
C ALA A 40 23.50 18.04 -1.65
N GLY A 41 22.17 18.01 -1.74
CA GLY A 41 21.33 19.15 -2.13
C GLY A 41 21.39 19.48 -3.62
N ILE A 42 21.86 18.56 -4.45
CA ILE A 42 21.96 18.73 -5.91
C ILE A 42 20.71 18.12 -6.55
N THR A 43 19.96 18.95 -7.28
CA THR A 43 18.79 18.49 -8.02
C THR A 43 19.19 17.64 -9.22
N VAL A 44 18.70 16.40 -9.26
CA VAL A 44 18.81 15.50 -10.41
C VAL A 44 17.48 15.50 -11.16
N PRO A 45 17.47 15.59 -12.50
CA PRO A 45 16.24 15.46 -13.26
C PRO A 45 15.55 14.11 -12.99
N GLU A 46 14.31 14.17 -12.52
CA GLU A 46 13.54 13.00 -12.06
C GLU A 46 13.41 11.92 -13.14
N ILE A 47 13.38 12.33 -14.41
CA ILE A 47 13.34 11.41 -15.56
C ILE A 47 14.48 10.40 -15.59
N HIS A 48 15.66 10.72 -15.05
CA HIS A 48 16.78 9.78 -14.99
C HIS A 48 16.58 8.73 -13.91
N ILE A 49 16.03 9.14 -12.76
CA ILE A 49 15.68 8.26 -11.65
C ILE A 49 14.56 7.31 -12.07
N GLN A 50 13.49 7.85 -12.67
CA GLN A 50 12.34 7.07 -13.14
C GLN A 50 12.73 6.05 -14.22
N LYS A 51 13.63 6.39 -15.15
CA LYS A 51 14.15 5.44 -16.15
C LYS A 51 14.97 4.32 -15.52
N ALA A 52 15.83 4.65 -14.55
CA ALA A 52 16.62 3.65 -13.85
C ALA A 52 15.71 2.70 -13.03
N GLN A 53 14.69 3.24 -12.35
CA GLN A 53 13.66 2.45 -11.68
C GLN A 53 12.91 1.55 -12.66
N GLU A 54 12.48 2.05 -13.82
CA GLU A 54 11.79 1.25 -14.85
C GLU A 54 12.64 0.08 -15.34
N ALA A 55 13.92 0.34 -15.59
CA ALA A 55 14.86 -0.68 -16.03
C ALA A 55 15.06 -1.74 -14.95
N LEU A 56 15.26 -1.35 -13.69
CA LEU A 56 15.46 -2.29 -12.58
C LEU A 56 14.20 -3.10 -12.25
N LEU A 57 13.01 -2.50 -12.34
CA LEU A 57 11.73 -3.20 -12.22
C LEU A 57 11.61 -4.28 -13.31
N ARG A 58 11.90 -3.90 -14.57
CA ARG A 58 11.86 -4.83 -15.70
C ARG A 58 12.90 -5.95 -15.56
N ALA A 59 14.08 -5.63 -15.03
CA ALA A 59 15.14 -6.59 -14.75
C ALA A 59 14.83 -7.53 -13.57
N ASP A 60 13.72 -7.28 -12.85
CA ASP A 60 13.33 -7.98 -11.62
C ASP A 60 14.40 -7.87 -10.52
N VAL A 61 15.08 -6.72 -10.47
CA VAL A 61 16.09 -6.38 -9.43
C VAL A 61 15.45 -5.66 -8.26
N ILE A 62 14.43 -4.84 -8.52
CA ILE A 62 13.57 -4.24 -7.51
C ILE A 62 12.14 -4.72 -7.72
N GLU A 63 11.42 -4.95 -6.63
CA GLU A 63 10.04 -5.43 -6.68
C GLU A 63 9.07 -4.25 -6.73
N ALA A 64 8.01 -4.37 -7.53
CA ALA A 64 6.92 -3.41 -7.50
C ALA A 64 6.21 -3.33 -6.14
N GLY A 65 6.34 -4.36 -5.30
CA GLY A 65 5.82 -4.36 -3.93
C GLY A 65 6.50 -3.31 -3.04
N ASP A 66 7.78 -3.04 -3.27
CA ASP A 66 8.61 -2.19 -2.40
C ASP A 66 8.48 -0.70 -2.73
N LEU A 67 7.77 -0.36 -3.81
CA LEU A 67 7.61 1.01 -4.28
C LEU A 67 6.19 1.53 -3.99
N PRO A 68 6.04 2.81 -3.62
CA PRO A 68 4.74 3.43 -3.47
C PRO A 68 4.09 3.65 -4.84
N ASP A 69 2.76 3.68 -4.87
CA ASP A 69 1.97 3.83 -6.09
C ASP A 69 2.34 5.09 -6.90
N ALA A 70 2.66 6.20 -6.22
CA ALA A 70 3.10 7.43 -6.88
C ALA A 70 4.39 7.21 -7.70
N THR A 71 5.36 6.48 -7.16
CA THR A 71 6.59 6.13 -7.88
C THR A 71 6.28 5.18 -9.03
N LEU A 72 5.45 4.16 -8.81
CA LEU A 72 5.05 3.22 -9.87
C LEU A 72 4.31 3.92 -11.02
N ALA A 73 3.44 4.88 -10.71
CA ALA A 73 2.73 5.68 -11.71
C ALA A 73 3.70 6.53 -12.54
N ALA A 74 4.68 7.17 -11.89
CA ALA A 74 5.70 7.95 -12.57
C ALA A 74 6.58 7.07 -13.49
N VAL A 75 7.01 5.92 -13.00
CA VAL A 75 7.74 4.91 -13.78
C VAL A 75 6.91 4.43 -14.97
N ALA A 76 5.63 4.11 -14.78
CA ALA A 76 4.74 3.66 -15.85
C ALA A 76 4.59 4.71 -16.97
N THR A 77 4.60 5.99 -16.61
CA THR A 77 4.50 7.13 -17.56
C THR A 77 5.74 7.26 -18.44
N VAL A 78 6.93 7.04 -17.88
CA VAL A 78 8.20 7.10 -18.62
C VAL A 78 8.48 5.81 -19.39
N GLY A 79 7.97 4.69 -18.86
CA GLY A 79 8.13 3.36 -19.41
C GLY A 79 7.33 3.12 -20.68
N SER A 80 7.41 1.88 -21.16
CA SER A 80 6.62 1.41 -22.31
C SER A 80 5.37 0.66 -21.86
N ALA A 81 4.50 1.31 -21.09
CA ALA A 81 3.25 0.69 -20.67
C ALA A 81 2.42 0.24 -21.89
N ARG A 82 1.91 -0.99 -21.83
CA ARG A 82 1.08 -1.55 -22.91
C ARG A 82 -0.39 -1.48 -22.53
N ILE A 83 -1.24 -1.19 -23.52
CA ILE A 83 -2.68 -1.25 -23.35
C ILE A 83 -3.10 -2.72 -23.37
N TRP A 84 -3.87 -3.14 -22.36
CA TRP A 84 -4.34 -4.49 -22.20
C TRP A 84 -5.13 -4.97 -23.43
N LYS A 85 -4.82 -6.17 -23.91
CA LYS A 85 -5.64 -6.94 -24.85
C LYS A 85 -5.51 -8.42 -24.52
N PRO A 86 -6.57 -9.23 -24.67
CA PRO A 86 -6.51 -10.68 -24.45
C PRO A 86 -5.60 -11.41 -25.44
N THR A 87 -5.06 -10.72 -26.46
CA THR A 87 -4.18 -11.28 -27.49
C THR A 87 -2.79 -10.63 -27.54
N MET A 88 -2.44 -9.78 -26.55
CA MET A 88 -1.14 -9.09 -26.52
C MET A 88 0.05 -9.99 -26.16
N GLY A 89 -0.21 -11.26 -25.84
CA GLY A 89 0.80 -12.27 -25.57
C GLY A 89 1.33 -12.25 -24.15
N GLN A 90 2.61 -12.61 -24.02
CA GLN A 90 3.27 -12.67 -22.72
C GLN A 90 3.29 -11.29 -22.08
N ILE A 91 2.93 -11.27 -20.81
CA ILE A 91 3.10 -10.15 -19.90
C ILE A 91 4.16 -10.57 -18.89
N PHE A 92 5.12 -9.69 -18.67
CA PHE A 92 6.24 -9.94 -17.77
C PHE A 92 5.94 -9.39 -16.38
N LYS A 93 6.63 -9.91 -15.38
CA LYS A 93 6.59 -9.36 -14.03
C LYS A 93 7.06 -7.90 -14.04
N ASN A 94 6.45 -7.07 -13.19
CA ASN A 94 6.68 -5.65 -13.07
C ASN A 94 6.38 -4.83 -14.35
N GLU A 95 5.70 -5.43 -15.33
CA GLU A 95 5.30 -4.71 -16.53
C GLU A 95 4.09 -3.81 -16.25
N PRO A 96 4.16 -2.51 -16.54
CA PRO A 96 3.01 -1.63 -16.43
C PRO A 96 2.02 -1.88 -17.57
N ILE A 97 0.76 -2.08 -17.23
CA ILE A 97 -0.36 -2.34 -18.14
C ILE A 97 -1.45 -1.30 -17.91
N ILE A 98 -1.95 -0.72 -18.99
CA ILE A 98 -3.09 0.21 -18.97
C ILE A 98 -4.34 -0.60 -19.32
N ALA A 99 -5.32 -0.64 -18.40
CA ALA A 99 -6.61 -1.29 -18.62
C ALA A 99 -7.49 -0.49 -19.58
N GLU A 100 -8.63 -1.07 -19.99
CA GLU A 100 -9.53 -0.46 -20.97
C GLU A 100 -10.19 0.84 -20.45
N ASP A 101 -10.39 0.94 -19.14
CA ASP A 101 -10.88 2.13 -18.43
C ASP A 101 -9.81 3.23 -18.26
N GLY A 102 -8.58 2.98 -18.70
CA GLY A 102 -7.43 3.87 -18.55
C GLY A 102 -6.69 3.73 -17.22
N SER A 103 -7.15 2.89 -16.30
CA SER A 103 -6.48 2.63 -15.03
C SER A 103 -5.13 1.93 -15.26
N THR A 104 -4.11 2.31 -14.48
CA THR A 104 -2.76 1.74 -14.59
C THR A 104 -2.58 0.63 -13.58
N TYR A 105 -2.04 -0.49 -14.03
CA TYR A 105 -1.73 -1.66 -13.23
C TYR A 105 -0.28 -2.08 -13.43
N ILE A 106 0.28 -2.80 -12.46
CA ILE A 106 1.56 -3.49 -12.60
C ILE A 106 1.37 -4.99 -12.49
N CYS A 107 1.97 -5.72 -13.43
CA CYS A 107 1.92 -7.18 -13.42
C CYS A 107 2.73 -7.75 -12.26
N ARG A 108 2.12 -8.59 -11.44
CA ARG A 108 2.73 -9.28 -10.29
C ARG A 108 3.25 -10.66 -10.66
N GLN A 109 2.54 -11.36 -11.53
CA GLN A 109 2.84 -12.72 -11.92
C GLN A 109 2.91 -12.80 -13.45
N PRO A 110 4.04 -13.25 -14.04
CA PRO A 110 4.15 -13.33 -15.49
C PRO A 110 3.17 -14.38 -16.04
N HIS A 111 2.45 -14.05 -17.11
CA HIS A 111 1.45 -14.91 -17.72
C HIS A 111 1.21 -14.56 -19.19
N LEU A 112 0.53 -15.46 -19.92
CA LEU A 112 -0.02 -15.14 -21.24
C LEU A 112 -1.35 -14.43 -21.08
N ALA A 113 -1.50 -13.26 -21.71
CA ALA A 113 -2.76 -12.55 -21.75
C ALA A 113 -3.85 -13.42 -22.39
N GLN A 114 -5.03 -13.45 -21.79
CA GLN A 114 -6.19 -14.19 -22.27
C GLN A 114 -7.50 -13.58 -21.77
N ALA A 115 -8.62 -13.96 -22.38
CA ALA A 115 -9.94 -13.50 -21.97
C ALA A 115 -10.24 -13.89 -20.51
N GLY A 116 -10.91 -13.00 -19.78
CA GLY A 116 -11.24 -13.18 -18.37
C GLY A 116 -10.12 -12.81 -17.38
N TRP A 117 -8.88 -12.64 -17.85
CA TRP A 117 -7.71 -12.31 -17.01
C TRP A 117 -7.29 -10.84 -17.14
N ALA A 118 -8.22 -9.96 -17.54
CA ALA A 118 -7.93 -8.55 -17.65
C ALA A 118 -7.62 -7.92 -16.27
N PRO A 119 -6.78 -6.87 -16.21
CA PRO A 119 -6.61 -6.10 -14.98
C PRO A 119 -7.96 -5.59 -14.46
N GLY A 120 -8.15 -5.59 -13.15
CA GLY A 120 -9.40 -5.16 -12.51
C GLY A 120 -10.54 -6.20 -12.54
N THR A 121 -10.35 -7.37 -13.16
CA THR A 121 -11.33 -8.47 -13.10
C THR A 121 -11.01 -9.46 -11.99
N GLU A 122 -12.00 -10.27 -11.62
CA GLU A 122 -11.81 -11.41 -10.71
C GLU A 122 -10.70 -12.37 -11.18
N GLY A 123 -10.59 -12.63 -12.49
CA GLY A 123 -9.53 -13.46 -13.03
C GLY A 123 -8.14 -12.81 -13.01
N GLY A 124 -8.07 -11.47 -13.07
CA GLY A 124 -6.82 -10.70 -13.07
C GLY A 124 -6.35 -10.25 -11.68
N ARG A 125 -7.18 -10.36 -10.63
CA ARG A 125 -6.95 -9.78 -9.30
C ARG A 125 -5.63 -10.19 -8.60
N THR A 126 -5.11 -11.38 -8.88
CA THR A 126 -3.83 -11.85 -8.34
C THR A 126 -2.66 -11.66 -9.30
N LEU A 127 -2.97 -11.40 -10.58
CA LEU A 127 -2.00 -11.21 -11.65
C LEU A 127 -1.54 -9.76 -11.74
N PHE A 128 -2.39 -8.82 -11.34
CA PHE A 128 -2.15 -7.38 -11.43
C PHE A 128 -2.34 -6.71 -10.07
N ARG A 129 -1.50 -5.70 -9.80
CA ARG A 129 -1.73 -4.72 -8.75
C ARG A 129 -2.21 -3.42 -9.38
N LEU A 130 -3.30 -2.86 -8.89
CA LEU A 130 -3.80 -1.55 -9.29
C LEU A 130 -2.91 -0.45 -8.71
N ILE A 131 -2.58 0.57 -9.52
CA ILE A 131 -1.78 1.73 -9.12
C ILE A 131 -2.69 2.96 -9.08
N ARG A 132 -2.86 3.57 -7.90
CA ARG A 132 -3.68 4.77 -7.72
C ARG A 132 -3.00 5.77 -6.81
N SER A 133 -3.23 7.05 -7.10
CA SER A 133 -2.88 8.14 -6.18
C SER A 133 -4.02 8.40 -5.23
N GLU A 134 -3.69 8.67 -3.96
CA GLU A 134 -4.67 9.13 -2.99
C GLU A 134 -5.22 10.50 -3.42
N PRO A 135 -6.54 10.74 -3.32
CA PRO A 135 -7.13 12.01 -3.66
C PRO A 135 -6.77 13.08 -2.60
N GLU A 136 -6.69 14.35 -3.01
CA GLU A 136 -6.50 15.46 -2.06
C GLU A 136 -7.67 15.57 -1.05
N THR A 137 -8.88 15.19 -1.48
CA THR A 137 -10.09 15.20 -0.66
C THR A 137 -10.96 13.99 -0.95
N GLY A 138 -11.55 13.42 0.09
CA GLY A 138 -12.45 12.25 0.00
C GLY A 138 -11.70 10.92 0.08
N TYR A 139 -12.42 9.83 -0.20
CA TYR A 139 -11.92 8.46 -0.06
C TYR A 139 -12.08 7.69 -1.36
N LEU A 140 -11.11 6.86 -1.69
CA LEU A 140 -11.21 5.91 -2.79
C LEU A 140 -12.12 4.75 -2.38
N ASP A 141 -12.92 4.26 -3.33
CA ASP A 141 -13.63 2.99 -3.15
C ASP A 141 -12.66 1.81 -3.23
N PHE A 142 -12.97 0.75 -2.50
CA PHE A 142 -12.30 -0.53 -2.63
C PHE A 142 -12.33 -1.04 -4.08
N ALA A 143 -11.18 -1.54 -4.54
CA ALA A 143 -11.01 -2.04 -5.90
C ALA A 143 -10.15 -3.32 -5.93
N TRP A 144 -10.43 -4.19 -6.91
CA TRP A 144 -9.67 -5.44 -7.09
C TRP A 144 -8.20 -5.18 -7.41
N GLY A 145 -7.32 -5.94 -6.77
CA GLY A 145 -5.87 -5.88 -6.96
C GLY A 145 -5.21 -4.64 -6.36
N GLU A 146 -5.94 -3.78 -5.66
CA GLU A 146 -5.34 -2.62 -5.00
C GLU A 146 -4.52 -3.05 -3.79
N HIS A 147 -3.36 -2.43 -3.59
CA HIS A 147 -2.63 -2.51 -2.33
C HIS A 147 -2.90 -1.24 -1.53
N VAL A 148 -3.69 -1.35 -0.46
CA VAL A 148 -4.05 -0.22 0.40
C VAL A 148 -2.96 -0.05 1.45
N PRO A 149 -2.23 1.08 1.46
CA PRO A 149 -1.20 1.34 2.46
C PRO A 149 -1.79 1.48 3.86
N PHE A 150 -0.99 1.16 4.88
CA PHE A 150 -1.36 1.43 6.26
C PHE A 150 -1.67 2.93 6.48
N GLY A 151 -2.75 3.23 7.21
CA GLY A 151 -3.23 4.60 7.44
C GLY A 151 -4.04 5.21 6.30
N SER A 152 -4.07 4.61 5.11
CA SER A 152 -5.02 4.98 4.06
C SER A 152 -6.43 4.53 4.43
N VAL A 153 -7.43 5.25 3.91
CA VAL A 153 -8.84 4.97 4.16
C VAL A 153 -9.53 4.66 2.83
N ARG A 154 -10.39 3.65 2.85
CA ARG A 154 -11.21 3.26 1.73
C ARG A 154 -12.67 3.22 2.12
N ARG A 155 -13.51 3.56 1.17
CA ARG A 155 -14.95 3.38 1.27
C ARG A 155 -15.33 2.02 0.70
N ASP A 156 -16.14 1.29 1.44
CA ASP A 156 -16.74 0.06 0.94
C ASP A 156 -18.03 0.40 0.17
N PRO A 157 -18.12 0.10 -1.12
CA PRO A 157 -19.29 0.43 -1.93
C PRO A 157 -20.55 -0.35 -1.54
N THR A 158 -20.46 -1.35 -0.67
CA THR A 158 -21.60 -2.19 -0.27
C THR A 158 -22.35 -1.62 0.93
N ASP A 159 -21.63 -1.06 1.90
CA ASP A 159 -22.20 -0.51 3.13
C ASP A 159 -21.93 0.99 3.32
N ASP A 160 -21.20 1.62 2.40
CA ASP A 160 -20.79 3.03 2.40
C ASP A 160 -19.87 3.42 3.59
N LYS A 161 -19.42 2.45 4.37
CA LYS A 161 -18.55 2.67 5.52
C LYS A 161 -17.10 2.84 5.09
N LEU A 162 -16.33 3.43 6.00
CA LEU A 162 -14.91 3.66 5.81
C LEU A 162 -14.10 2.63 6.59
N TYR A 163 -13.01 2.18 6.01
CA TYR A 163 -12.13 1.17 6.59
C TYR A 163 -10.68 1.55 6.36
N THR A 164 -9.82 1.19 7.32
CA THR A 164 -8.36 1.36 7.23
C THR A 164 -7.65 0.05 7.56
N PRO A 165 -6.53 -0.26 6.86
CA PRO A 165 -5.73 -1.45 7.19
C PRO A 165 -5.22 -1.41 8.63
N ILE A 166 -5.19 -2.57 9.29
CA ILE A 166 -4.62 -2.71 10.64
C ILE A 166 -3.14 -3.13 10.62
N HIS A 167 -2.66 -3.59 9.47
CA HIS A 167 -1.31 -4.13 9.31
C HIS A 167 -0.35 -3.05 8.80
N PRO A 168 0.82 -2.85 9.41
CA PRO A 168 1.79 -1.83 8.99
C PRO A 168 2.25 -1.95 7.54
N GLU A 169 2.27 -3.16 6.98
CA GLU A 169 2.61 -3.44 5.59
C GLU A 169 1.48 -3.11 4.60
N GLY A 170 0.32 -2.65 5.08
CA GLY A 170 -0.87 -2.46 4.25
C GLY A 170 -1.54 -3.79 3.88
N VAL A 171 -2.60 -3.72 3.07
CA VAL A 171 -3.38 -4.90 2.69
C VAL A 171 -3.66 -4.91 1.19
N THR A 172 -3.43 -6.06 0.55
CA THR A 172 -3.80 -6.24 -0.86
C THR A 172 -5.22 -6.76 -0.98
N LEU A 173 -6.07 -5.99 -1.64
CA LEU A 173 -7.46 -6.31 -1.91
C LEU A 173 -7.57 -7.29 -3.06
N TYR A 174 -7.56 -8.56 -2.72
CA TYR A 174 -7.98 -9.59 -3.65
C TYR A 174 -9.49 -9.75 -3.69
N GLU A 175 -10.29 -8.94 -3.00
CA GLU A 175 -11.74 -8.84 -3.14
C GLU A 175 -12.18 -7.52 -2.47
N PRO A 176 -12.93 -6.64 -3.17
CA PRO A 176 -13.19 -5.28 -2.73
C PRO A 176 -14.28 -5.20 -1.65
N HIS A 177 -15.03 -6.26 -1.39
CA HIS A 177 -15.99 -6.30 -0.29
C HIS A 177 -15.90 -7.64 0.42
N TYR A 178 -15.42 -7.64 1.66
CA TYR A 178 -15.36 -8.85 2.46
C TYR A 178 -15.71 -8.56 3.92
N PRO A 179 -16.94 -8.89 4.34
CA PRO A 179 -17.35 -8.77 5.74
C PRO A 179 -16.46 -9.54 6.73
N ASN A 180 -15.70 -10.55 6.28
CA ASN A 180 -14.81 -11.34 7.13
C ASN A 180 -13.37 -10.78 7.26
N LEU A 181 -13.00 -9.80 6.41
CA LEU A 181 -11.71 -9.12 6.51
C LEU A 181 -11.72 -8.11 7.66
N VAL A 182 -12.89 -7.83 8.22
CA VAL A 182 -13.07 -7.09 9.47
C VAL A 182 -13.27 -8.11 10.60
N PRO A 183 -12.46 -8.12 11.68
CA PRO A 183 -11.29 -7.29 12.00
C PRO A 183 -9.95 -7.93 11.61
N SER A 184 -9.91 -8.93 10.73
CA SER A 184 -8.68 -9.70 10.46
C SER A 184 -7.62 -8.95 9.64
N GLN A 185 -8.02 -7.94 8.86
CA GLN A 185 -7.17 -7.14 7.97
C GLN A 185 -7.53 -5.64 7.99
N TYR A 186 -8.78 -5.29 8.28
CA TYR A 186 -9.29 -3.92 8.30
C TYR A 186 -10.06 -3.63 9.59
N THR A 187 -10.09 -2.35 9.98
CA THR A 187 -10.98 -1.83 11.02
C THR A 187 -11.82 -0.68 10.46
N GLU A 188 -13.03 -0.52 10.98
CA GLU A 188 -13.89 0.61 10.63
C GLU A 188 -13.20 1.92 11.03
N TYR A 189 -13.25 2.91 10.14
CA TYR A 189 -12.69 4.24 10.31
C TYR A 189 -13.82 5.24 10.47
N THR A 190 -13.73 6.08 11.51
CA THR A 190 -14.66 7.19 11.72
C THR A 190 -13.90 8.49 11.51
N PRO A 191 -14.25 9.31 10.49
CA PRO A 191 -13.64 10.61 10.31
C PRO A 191 -13.94 11.50 11.51
N GLU A 192 -12.91 12.07 12.13
CA GLU A 192 -13.09 13.09 13.16
C GLU A 192 -13.69 14.35 12.50
N GLY A 193 -15.02 14.54 12.61
CA GLY A 193 -15.71 15.77 12.21
C GLY A 193 -16.88 15.66 11.23
N GLY A 194 -17.37 14.47 10.86
CA GLY A 194 -18.52 14.29 9.97
C GLY A 194 -19.79 13.90 10.72
N GLY A 195 -20.49 14.85 11.33
CA GLY A 195 -21.76 14.59 11.99
C GLY A 195 -22.91 14.36 11.02
N GLU A 196 -23.58 13.21 11.12
CA GLU A 196 -25.01 13.10 10.87
C GLU A 196 -25.69 12.42 12.07
N GLN A 197 -26.70 13.11 12.58
CA GLN A 197 -27.51 12.73 13.72
C GLN A 197 -28.35 11.50 13.38
N GLY A 198 -27.85 10.31 13.74
CA GLY A 198 -28.62 9.09 13.87
C GLY A 198 -28.64 8.68 15.34
N GLY A 199 -29.70 9.01 16.06
CA GLY A 199 -29.83 8.82 17.50
C GLY A 199 -29.56 7.38 17.96
N GLY A 200 -28.42 7.19 18.59
CA GLY A 200 -28.13 6.15 19.57
C GLY A 200 -27.25 6.81 20.61
N GLU A 201 -27.68 6.80 21.87
CA GLU A 201 -27.04 7.50 22.99
C GLU A 201 -25.52 7.31 22.99
N GLU A 202 -24.80 8.41 22.77
CA GLU A 202 -23.36 8.53 22.95
C GLU A 202 -23.07 8.43 24.45
N PRO A 203 -22.27 7.46 24.94
CA PRO A 203 -21.57 7.69 26.19
C PRO A 203 -20.48 8.73 25.90
N GLU A 204 -20.42 9.77 26.74
CA GLU A 204 -19.39 10.81 26.72
C GLU A 204 -17.96 10.30 26.40
N PRO A 205 -17.06 11.15 25.84
CA PRO A 205 -15.71 10.76 25.49
C PRO A 205 -15.07 10.03 26.68
N ALA A 206 -14.88 8.72 26.52
CA ALA A 206 -14.34 7.92 27.59
C ALA A 206 -12.95 8.47 27.91
N ALA A 207 -12.82 9.07 29.10
CA ALA A 207 -11.54 9.46 29.65
C ALA A 207 -10.55 8.31 29.42
N HIS A 208 -9.36 8.61 28.91
CA HIS A 208 -8.32 7.61 28.66
C HIS A 208 -8.28 6.60 29.81
N PRO A 209 -8.28 5.28 29.53
CA PRO A 209 -8.40 4.27 30.56
C PRO A 209 -7.44 4.55 31.70
N LYS A 210 -7.95 4.70 32.92
CA LYS A 210 -7.10 4.87 34.09
C LYS A 210 -6.46 3.55 34.41
N TRP A 211 -5.14 3.54 34.61
CA TRP A 211 -4.39 2.36 35.01
C TRP A 211 -5.00 1.67 36.24
N SER A 212 -5.52 2.44 37.20
CA SER A 212 -6.16 1.91 38.41
C SER A 212 -7.56 1.32 38.19
N GLU A 213 -8.22 1.63 37.08
CA GLU A 213 -9.63 1.27 36.80
C GLU A 213 -9.75 0.10 35.82
N VAL A 214 -8.74 -0.14 34.98
CA VAL A 214 -8.71 -1.30 34.09
C VAL A 214 -8.31 -2.60 34.84
N PRO A 215 -8.86 -3.77 34.48
CA PRO A 215 -8.53 -5.04 35.13
C PRO A 215 -7.10 -5.51 34.80
N ASP A 216 -6.54 -6.39 35.63
CA ASP A 216 -5.27 -7.06 35.32
C ASP A 216 -5.44 -7.92 34.05
N GLY A 217 -4.45 -7.88 33.17
CA GLY A 217 -4.54 -8.47 31.84
C GLY A 217 -5.23 -7.61 30.78
N TYR A 218 -5.72 -6.40 31.11
CA TYR A 218 -6.23 -5.44 30.12
C TYR A 218 -5.14 -5.08 29.09
N THR A 219 -5.48 -5.14 27.80
CA THR A 219 -4.54 -4.86 26.71
C THR A 219 -4.54 -3.38 26.34
N PHE A 220 -3.35 -2.77 26.37
CA PHE A 220 -3.09 -1.44 25.85
C PHE A 220 -2.51 -1.56 24.44
N GLU A 221 -3.13 -0.89 23.47
CA GLU A 221 -2.73 -0.94 22.07
C GLU A 221 -1.75 0.19 21.71
N PRO A 222 -0.76 -0.03 20.83
CA PRO A 222 0.14 1.02 20.35
C PRO A 222 -0.65 2.20 19.76
N GLY A 223 -0.18 3.42 19.98
CA GLY A 223 -0.83 4.65 19.52
C GLY A 223 -1.96 5.16 20.44
N THR A 224 -2.37 4.38 21.44
CA THR A 224 -3.40 4.81 22.40
C THR A 224 -2.81 5.58 23.58
N TYR A 225 -3.67 6.18 24.39
CA TYR A 225 -3.29 6.87 25.60
C TYR A 225 -3.99 6.26 26.81
N PHE A 226 -3.30 6.21 27.94
CA PHE A 226 -3.88 5.86 29.23
C PHE A 226 -3.44 6.88 30.29
N THR A 227 -4.21 6.97 31.38
CA THR A 227 -3.87 7.87 32.48
C THR A 227 -3.45 7.11 33.71
N ASP A 228 -2.43 7.61 34.40
CA ASP A 228 -2.06 7.14 35.73
C ASP A 228 -1.86 8.35 36.64
N TYR A 229 -2.68 8.44 37.68
CA TYR A 229 -2.87 9.66 38.47
C TYR A 229 -3.26 10.89 37.63
N SER A 230 -2.36 11.87 37.53
CA SER A 230 -2.55 13.16 36.85
C SER A 230 -1.72 13.25 35.57
N LYS A 231 -1.17 12.13 35.11
CA LYS A 231 -0.30 12.05 33.95
C LYS A 231 -0.93 11.18 32.88
N THR A 232 -0.69 11.56 31.64
CA THR A 232 -1.12 10.84 30.44
C THR A 232 0.10 10.19 29.82
N TYR A 233 -0.06 8.94 29.38
CA TYR A 233 1.00 8.16 28.75
C TYR A 233 0.55 7.70 27.38
N HIS A 234 1.42 7.85 26.38
CA HIS A 234 1.25 7.35 25.02
C HIS A 234 1.84 5.94 24.91
N VAL A 235 1.09 5.00 24.37
CA VAL A 235 1.51 3.59 24.25
C VAL A 235 2.34 3.42 22.98
N LEU A 236 3.59 3.01 23.14
CA LEU A 236 4.52 2.80 22.02
C LEU A 236 4.45 1.36 21.49
N ARG A 237 4.12 0.40 22.36
CA ARG A 237 4.07 -1.03 22.05
C ARG A 237 2.91 -1.69 22.78
N GLN A 238 2.32 -2.70 22.18
CA GLN A 238 1.21 -3.42 22.80
C GLN A 238 1.67 -4.10 24.08
N PHE A 239 0.88 -4.01 25.14
CA PHE A 239 1.12 -4.78 26.37
C PHE A 239 -0.15 -5.06 27.14
N THR A 240 -0.13 -6.09 27.98
CA THR A 240 -1.20 -6.36 28.95
C THR A 240 -0.84 -5.84 30.33
N LYS A 241 -1.82 -5.32 31.07
CA LYS A 241 -1.62 -4.77 32.41
C LYS A 241 -1.01 -5.81 33.35
N GLN A 242 0.17 -5.50 33.87
CA GLN A 242 0.84 -6.23 34.96
C GLN A 242 1.19 -5.26 36.08
N ALA A 243 1.03 -5.67 37.34
CA ALA A 243 1.21 -4.79 38.50
C ALA A 243 2.61 -4.12 38.55
N ASN A 244 3.65 -4.82 38.10
CA ASN A 244 5.04 -4.35 38.03
C ASN A 244 5.35 -3.49 36.79
N TRP A 245 4.40 -3.29 35.87
CA TRP A 245 4.59 -2.55 34.61
C TRP A 245 3.93 -1.16 34.64
N ARG A 246 3.39 -0.76 35.80
CA ARG A 246 2.83 0.57 36.02
C ARG A 246 3.88 1.66 35.78
N PRO A 247 3.54 2.79 35.13
CA PRO A 247 4.48 3.90 34.98
C PRO A 247 5.13 4.31 36.31
N PRO A 248 6.44 4.67 36.29
CA PRO A 248 7.30 4.88 35.12
C PRO A 248 8.11 3.62 34.70
N ALA A 249 7.72 2.41 35.10
CA ALA A 249 8.57 1.22 35.01
C ALA A 249 9.10 0.90 33.59
N LEU A 250 8.32 1.18 32.55
CA LEU A 250 8.65 0.89 31.15
C LEU A 250 8.66 2.15 30.26
N ASN A 251 8.90 3.32 30.87
CA ASN A 251 8.90 4.60 30.17
C ASN A 251 10.00 4.64 29.10
N GLY A 252 9.65 4.98 27.85
CA GLY A 252 10.55 5.02 26.69
C GLY A 252 10.71 3.68 25.95
N ASP A 253 9.99 2.63 26.33
CA ASP A 253 9.94 1.35 25.58
C ASP A 253 8.49 0.95 25.26
N PHE A 254 7.65 0.75 26.28
CA PHE A 254 6.25 0.33 26.07
C PHE A 254 5.27 1.50 26.05
N TYR A 255 5.60 2.56 26.76
CA TYR A 255 4.84 3.80 26.79
C TYR A 255 5.78 4.97 27.11
N GLU A 256 5.34 6.19 26.85
CA GLU A 256 6.04 7.41 27.25
C GLU A 256 5.08 8.43 27.84
N GLU A 257 5.54 9.26 28.78
CA GLU A 257 4.74 10.37 29.31
C GLU A 257 4.46 11.37 28.19
N ALA A 258 3.18 11.59 27.88
CA ALA A 258 2.76 12.57 26.90
C ALA A 258 2.93 13.97 27.50
N THR A 259 3.92 14.73 27.03
CA THR A 259 4.05 16.15 27.35
C THR A 259 3.01 16.93 26.55
N ALA A 260 2.20 17.73 27.27
CA ALA A 260 1.25 18.67 26.69
C ALA A 260 1.94 19.74 25.83
#